data_AF-A0A944C157-F1
#
_entry.id   AF-A0A944C157-F1
#
_cell.length_a   1.000
_cell.length_b   1.000
_cell.length_c   1.000
_cell.angle_alpha   90.00
_cell.angle_beta   90.00
_cell.angle_gamma   90.00
#
_symmetry.space_group_name_H-M   'P 1'
#
loop_
_entity.id
_entity.type
_entity.pdbx_description
1 polymer ?
#
loop_
_entity_poly.entity_id
_entity_poly.type
_entity_poly.pdbx_seq_one_letter_code
_entity_poly.pdbx_strand_id
1 'polypeptide(L)'
;MKNSFSESYKAAGVDVTAGYEGVRLMKKDVERTNIPGVLTGIGGFGGLFQPDLTDIKEPVLVSGTDGVGTKLKLAFLMDKHDT
;
A
#
# COMPACT_ATOMS: atom_id res chain seq x y z
N MET A 1 -17.44 1.48 9.13
CA MET A 1 -16.41 2.27 9.84
C MET A 1 -17.09 3.53 10.34
N LYS A 2 -17.00 3.86 11.64
CA LYS A 2 -17.61 5.07 12.21
C LYS A 2 -16.86 6.31 11.70
N ASN A 3 -17.62 7.35 11.37
CA ASN A 3 -17.21 8.62 10.76
C ASN A 3 -15.96 9.26 11.39
N SER A 4 -14.78 8.98 10.85
CA SER A 4 -13.55 9.73 11.14
C SER A 4 -13.43 10.86 10.11
N PHE A 5 -14.35 11.82 10.20
CA PHE A 5 -14.34 13.02 9.37
C PHE A 5 -14.11 14.24 10.26
N SER A 6 -13.20 15.10 9.85
CA SER A 6 -12.87 16.34 10.55
C SER A 6 -12.56 17.42 9.52
N GLU A 7 -13.32 18.52 9.57
CA GLU A 7 -13.12 19.69 8.72
C GLU A 7 -11.73 20.32 8.94
N SER A 8 -11.25 20.39 10.18
CA SER A 8 -9.92 20.94 10.48
C SER A 8 -8.79 20.05 9.98
N TYR A 9 -8.99 18.73 9.99
CA TYR A 9 -8.01 17.76 9.49
C TYR A 9 -7.94 17.77 7.96
N LYS A 10 -9.11 17.90 7.31
CA LYS A 10 -9.23 18.10 5.87
C LYS A 10 -8.62 19.42 5.42
N ALA A 11 -8.87 20.51 6.15
CA ALA A 11 -8.27 21.82 5.88
C ALA A 11 -6.74 21.80 6.02
N ALA A 12 -6.19 20.93 6.88
CA ALA A 12 -4.75 20.68 6.98
C ALA A 12 -4.18 19.82 5.82
N GLY A 13 -5.01 19.47 4.83
CA GLY A 13 -4.61 18.71 3.64
C GLY A 13 -4.82 17.20 3.75
N VAL A 14 -5.43 16.70 4.83
CA VAL A 14 -5.62 15.26 5.04
C VAL A 14 -7.11 14.90 4.99
N ASP A 15 -7.55 14.43 3.81
CA ASP A 15 -8.91 13.91 3.63
C ASP A 15 -8.95 12.40 3.89
N VAL A 16 -9.39 12.04 5.09
CA VAL A 16 -9.53 10.64 5.53
C VAL A 16 -10.53 9.86 4.65
N THR A 17 -11.56 10.53 4.13
CA THR A 17 -12.56 9.88 3.27
C THR A 17 -11.99 9.55 1.90
N ALA A 18 -11.15 10.44 1.34
CA ALA A 18 -10.39 10.15 0.13
C ALA A 18 -9.42 8.98 0.33
N GLY A 19 -8.80 8.88 1.51
CA GLY A 19 -7.97 7.74 1.90
C GLY A 19 -8.74 6.41 1.87
N TYR A 20 -9.93 6.35 2.47
CA TYR A 20 -10.77 5.14 2.43
C TYR A 20 -11.20 4.75 1.02
N GLU A 21 -11.54 5.74 0.20
CA GLU A 21 -11.91 5.50 -1.19
C GLU A 21 -10.73 4.96 -2.00
N GLY A 22 -9.52 5.51 -1.81
CA GLY A 22 -8.31 4.99 -2.42
C GLY A 22 -8.05 3.52 -2.05
N VAL A 23 -8.17 3.17 -0.77
CA VAL A 23 -8.06 1.77 -0.31
C VAL A 23 -9.12 0.88 -0.95
N ARG A 24 -10.37 1.36 -1.05
CA ARG A 24 -11.47 0.61 -1.67
C ARG A 24 -11.18 0.31 -3.15
N LEU A 25 -10.67 1.29 -3.89
CA LEU A 25 -10.35 1.16 -5.31
C LEU A 25 -9.19 0.17 -5.54
N MET A 26 -8.14 0.24 -4.73
CA MET A 26 -6.96 -0.63 -4.85
C MET A 26 -7.21 -2.08 -4.40
N LYS A 27 -8.26 -2.33 -3.60
CA LYS A 27 -8.45 -3.59 -2.88
C LYS A 27 -8.33 -4.84 -3.76
N LYS A 28 -8.98 -4.84 -4.94
CA LYS A 28 -8.98 -6.00 -5.85
C LYS A 28 -7.59 -6.29 -6.44
N ASP A 29 -6.84 -5.25 -6.80
CA ASP A 29 -5.50 -5.41 -7.37
C ASP A 29 -4.49 -5.90 -6.32
N VAL A 30 -4.64 -5.44 -5.07
CA VAL A 30 -3.84 -5.94 -3.93
C VAL A 30 -4.20 -7.39 -3.58
N GLU A 31 -5.48 -7.73 -3.51
CA GLU A 31 -5.92 -9.10 -3.20
C GLU A 31 -5.42 -10.12 -4.23
N ARG A 32 -5.26 -9.72 -5.49
CA ARG A 32 -4.71 -10.58 -6.55
C ARG A 32 -3.27 -11.02 -6.28
N THR A 33 -2.51 -10.29 -5.46
CA THR A 33 -1.11 -10.63 -5.13
C THR A 33 -0.97 -11.45 -3.85
N ASN A 34 -2.07 -11.86 -3.21
CA ASN A 34 -2.01 -12.64 -1.98
C ASN A 34 -1.37 -14.01 -2.21
N ILE A 35 -0.48 -14.39 -1.29
CA ILE A 35 0.22 -15.67 -1.26
C ILE A 35 0.14 -16.26 0.15
N PRO A 36 0.43 -17.57 0.33
CA PRO A 36 0.57 -18.15 1.66
C PRO A 36 1.53 -17.35 2.54
N GLY A 37 1.14 -17.13 3.79
CA GLY A 37 1.89 -16.30 4.75
C GLY A 37 1.31 -14.89 4.94
N VAL A 38 0.52 -14.35 4.01
CA VAL A 38 -0.19 -13.08 4.25
C VAL A 38 -1.24 -13.28 5.34
N LEU A 39 -1.14 -12.52 6.44
CA LEU A 39 -2.05 -12.65 7.60
C LEU A 39 -3.12 -11.55 7.68
N THR A 40 -2.98 -10.48 6.90
CA THR A 40 -3.84 -9.28 6.98
C THR A 40 -4.17 -8.72 5.61
N GLY A 41 -5.33 -8.08 5.48
CA GLY A 41 -5.69 -7.27 4.31
C GLY A 41 -5.23 -5.81 4.41
N ILE A 42 -5.49 -5.03 3.36
CA ILE A 42 -5.19 -3.58 3.31
C ILE A 42 -6.19 -2.75 4.16
N GLY A 43 -5.71 -1.66 4.76
CA GLY A 43 -6.52 -0.71 5.53
C GLY A 43 -6.28 -0.71 7.04
N GLY A 44 -5.46 -1.65 7.55
CA GLY A 44 -4.91 -1.60 8.90
C GLY A 44 -3.64 -0.72 8.99
N PHE A 45 -3.10 -0.57 10.20
CA PHE A 45 -1.87 0.23 10.43
C PHE A 45 -0.63 -0.37 9.75
N GLY A 46 -0.54 -1.69 9.66
CA GLY A 46 0.58 -2.39 9.02
C GLY A 46 0.13 -3.73 8.45
N GLY A 47 0.85 -4.20 7.42
CA GLY A 47 0.68 -5.53 6.85
C GLY A 47 1.51 -6.57 7.60
N LEU A 48 0.99 -7.79 7.72
CA LEU A 48 1.65 -8.91 8.38
C LEU A 48 1.89 -10.05 7.39
N PHE A 49 3.10 -10.60 7.43
CA PHE A 49 3.52 -11.76 6.63
C PHE A 49 4.30 -12.76 7.49
N GLN A 50 3.85 -14.00 7.51
CA GLN A 50 4.52 -15.13 8.14
C GLN A 50 5.23 -15.96 7.06
N PRO A 51 6.55 -15.82 6.89
CA PRO A 51 7.31 -16.65 5.96
C PRO A 51 7.38 -18.09 6.47
N ASP A 52 7.34 -19.06 5.55
CA ASP A 52 7.78 -20.42 5.83
C ASP A 52 9.31 -20.48 5.76
N LEU A 53 9.94 -20.88 6.86
CA LEU A 53 11.39 -20.92 7.03
C LEU A 53 11.87 -22.32 7.44
N THR A 54 11.04 -23.36 7.34
CA THR A 54 11.32 -24.70 7.89
C THR A 54 12.66 -25.29 7.44
N ASP A 55 13.10 -25.02 6.20
CA ASP A 55 14.34 -25.55 5.64
C ASP A 55 15.50 -24.53 5.60
N ILE A 56 15.36 -23.37 6.25
CA ILE A 56 16.39 -22.32 6.28
C ILE A 56 17.03 -22.26 7.67
N LYS A 57 18.26 -22.78 7.78
CA LYS A 57 18.98 -22.91 9.06
C LYS A 57 19.28 -21.57 9.73
N GLU A 58 19.69 -20.57 8.96
CA GLU A 58 20.10 -19.24 9.45
C GLU A 58 19.52 -18.17 8.51
N PRO A 59 18.21 -17.87 8.59
CA PRO A 59 17.55 -16.96 7.67
C PRO A 59 18.06 -15.54 7.87
N VAL A 60 18.37 -14.86 6.78
CA VAL A 60 18.72 -13.43 6.77
C VAL A 60 17.68 -12.68 5.96
N LEU A 61 17.08 -11.65 6.56
CA LEU A 61 16.15 -10.78 5.87
C LEU A 61 16.89 -9.65 5.17
N VAL A 62 16.66 -9.50 3.87
CA VAL A 62 17.19 -8.41 3.06
C VAL A 62 16.03 -7.52 2.64
N SER A 63 16.20 -6.21 2.82
CA SER A 63 15.25 -5.21 2.35
C SER A 63 15.98 -4.13 1.55
N GLY A 64 15.25 -3.48 0.64
CA GLY A 64 15.75 -2.41 -0.20
C GLY A 64 14.64 -1.43 -0.50
N THR A 65 15.03 -0.20 -0.85
CA THR A 65 14.13 0.87 -1.25
C THR A 65 14.69 1.51 -2.51
N ASP A 66 13.82 1.82 -3.46
CA ASP A 66 14.20 2.46 -4.71
C ASP A 66 13.11 3.44 -5.16
N GLY A 67 13.54 4.52 -5.83
CA GLY A 67 12.67 5.56 -6.36
C GLY A 67 12.57 5.48 -7.88
N VAL A 68 11.39 5.76 -8.43
CA VAL A 68 11.18 5.79 -9.89
C VAL A 68 11.93 6.93 -10.58
N GLY A 69 12.23 8.01 -9.85
CA GLY A 69 13.01 9.15 -10.35
C GLY A 69 12.26 9.99 -11.39
N THR A 70 13.02 10.58 -12.32
CA THR A 70 12.48 11.55 -13.30
C THR A 70 11.53 10.93 -14.33
N LYS A 71 11.43 9.60 -14.43
CA LYS A 71 10.43 8.91 -15.26
C LYS A 71 9.00 9.32 -14.89
N LEU A 72 8.72 9.66 -13.62
CA LEU A 72 7.42 10.17 -13.19
C LEU A 72 7.00 11.45 -13.91
N LYS A 73 7.95 12.32 -14.31
CA LYS A 73 7.62 13.53 -15.09
C LYS A 73 7.00 13.18 -16.43
N LEU A 74 7.47 12.12 -17.09
CA LEU A 74 6.89 11.64 -18.34
C LEU A 74 5.50 11.06 -18.12
N ALA A 75 5.30 10.27 -17.06
CA ALA A 75 3.99 9.72 -16.71
C ALA A 75 2.94 10.83 -16.52
N PHE A 76 3.29 11.93 -15.84
CA PHE A 76 2.39 13.09 -15.69
C PHE A 76 2.12 13.82 -17.02
N LEU A 77 3.15 14.02 -17.85
CA LEU A 77 2.98 14.67 -19.16
C LEU A 77 2.10 13.86 -20.11
N MET A 78 2.13 12.53 -19.99
CA MET A 78 1.37 11.60 -20.81
C MET A 78 0.00 11.24 -20.22
N ASP A 79 -0.31 11.70 -19.00
CA ASP A 79 -1.48 11.29 -18.21
C ASP A 79 -1.66 9.77 -18.17
N LYS A 80 -0.55 9.04 -17.99
CA LYS A 80 -0.49 7.58 -18.01
C LYS A 80 0.27 7.04 -16.80
N HIS A 81 -0.42 6.27 -15.96
CA HIS A 81 0.04 5.89 -14.62
C HIS A 81 -0.01 4.38 -14.31
N ASP A 82 -0.19 3.55 -15.34
CA ASP A 82 -0.43 2.11 -15.22
C ASP A 82 0.78 1.23 -15.62
N THR A 83 1.99 1.82 -15.71
CA THR A 83 3.24 1.17 -16.16
C THR A 83 4.48 1.62 -15.42
#